data_AF-A0A7G9NUY1-F1
#
_entry.id   AF-A0A7G9NUY1-F1
#
_cell.length_a   1.000
_cell.length_b   1.000
_cell.length_c   1.000
_cell.angle_alpha   90.00
_cell.angle_beta   90.00
_cell.angle_gamma   90.00
#
_symmetry.space_group_name_H-M   'P 1'
#
loop_
_entity.id
_entity.type
_entity.pdbx_description
1 polymer ?
#
loop_
_entity_poly.entity_id
_entity_poly.type
_entity_poly.pdbx_seq_one_letter_code
_entity_poly.pdbx_strand_id
1 'polypeptide(L)'
;MTLALAITIVGCSTTPQAEAEKGAGEQPDQPPVATMAGPQLWADNCMRCHNIRDPKSLSDAQWDVVVHHMRLRANLTGADQRQIAEFLKASN
;
A
#
# COMPACT_ATOMS: atom_id res chain seq x y z
N MET A 1 31.96 57.99 3.43
CA MET A 1 31.14 57.09 4.26
C MET A 1 29.89 56.70 3.46
N THR A 2 29.97 55.60 2.73
CA THR A 2 28.83 54.93 2.10
C THR A 2 29.14 53.44 2.17
N LEU A 3 28.67 52.80 3.23
CA LEU A 3 28.66 51.34 3.37
C LEU A 3 27.61 50.79 2.39
N ALA A 4 28.06 50.17 1.30
CA ALA A 4 27.20 49.34 0.47
C ALA A 4 27.13 47.94 1.08
N LEU A 5 26.08 47.72 1.87
CA LEU A 5 25.74 46.43 2.48
C LEU A 5 25.18 45.51 1.39
N ALA A 6 26.01 44.64 0.80
CA ALA A 6 25.55 43.62 -0.13
C ALA A 6 24.92 42.46 0.65
N ILE A 7 23.60 42.54 0.85
CA ILE A 7 22.79 41.45 1.37
C ILE A 7 22.67 40.40 0.25
N THR A 8 23.51 39.36 0.29
CA THR A 8 23.31 38.18 -0.55
C THR A 8 22.12 37.41 0.00
N ILE A 9 21.02 37.48 -0.72
CA ILE A 9 19.79 36.74 -0.50
C ILE A 9 20.15 35.23 -0.48
N VAL A 10 20.11 34.60 0.70
CA VAL A 10 20.10 33.13 0.79
C VAL A 10 18.71 32.70 0.31
N GLY A 11 18.60 32.42 -0.99
CA GLY A 11 17.41 31.80 -1.55
C GLY A 11 17.29 30.37 -1.03
N CYS A 12 16.22 30.11 -0.28
CA CYS A 12 15.77 28.74 -0.03
C CYS A 12 15.18 28.24 -1.34
N SER A 13 16.01 27.60 -2.16
CA SER A 13 15.56 26.90 -3.37
C SER A 13 14.81 25.65 -2.93
N THR A 14 13.50 25.76 -2.71
CA THR A 14 12.61 24.59 -2.80
C THR A 14 12.55 24.19 -4.27
N THR A 15 13.56 23.45 -4.71
CA THR A 15 13.45 22.63 -5.92
C THR A 15 12.27 21.68 -5.69
N PRO A 16 11.22 21.66 -6.53
CA PRO A 16 10.32 20.53 -6.51
C PRO A 16 11.19 19.30 -6.80
N GLN A 17 11.34 18.42 -5.80
CA GLN A 17 11.79 17.05 -6.00
C GLN A 17 10.74 16.38 -6.89
N ALA A 18 10.87 16.59 -8.20
CA ALA A 18 10.51 15.60 -9.20
C ALA A 18 11.59 14.51 -9.12
N GLU A 19 11.58 13.78 -8.01
CA GLU A 19 12.34 12.55 -7.90
C GLU A 19 11.49 11.44 -8.49
N ALA A 20 12.07 10.88 -9.55
CA ALA A 20 12.16 9.46 -9.80
C ALA A 20 10.83 8.70 -9.92
N GLU A 21 10.46 8.40 -11.17
CA GLU A 21 10.08 7.03 -11.54
C GLU A 21 10.65 6.72 -12.94
N LYS A 22 11.95 6.97 -13.15
CA LYS A 22 12.65 6.38 -14.31
C LYS A 22 13.17 5.02 -13.87
N GLY A 23 12.48 3.98 -14.31
CA GLY A 23 12.90 2.60 -14.18
C GLY A 23 12.40 1.96 -12.90
N ALA A 24 11.21 1.35 -12.98
CA ALA A 24 11.06 0.06 -12.33
C ALA A 24 12.21 -0.80 -12.85
N GLY A 25 13.19 -1.06 -11.97
CA GLY A 25 14.22 -2.03 -12.26
C GLY A 25 13.53 -3.33 -12.62
N GLU A 26 13.86 -3.83 -13.81
CA GLU A 26 13.69 -5.23 -14.18
C GLU A 26 14.33 -6.06 -13.07
N GLN A 27 13.49 -6.58 -12.16
CA GLN A 27 13.94 -7.53 -11.17
C GLN A 27 14.24 -8.82 -11.95
N PRO A 28 15.48 -9.35 -11.91
CA PRO A 28 15.85 -10.49 -12.73
C PRO A 28 14.94 -11.66 -12.42
N ASP A 29 14.30 -12.16 -13.48
CA ASP A 29 13.49 -13.38 -13.63
C ASP A 29 13.32 -14.18 -12.33
N GLN A 30 12.45 -13.68 -11.45
CA GLN A 30 11.83 -14.56 -10.47
C GLN A 30 10.74 -15.30 -11.24
N PRO A 31 10.70 -16.65 -11.19
CA PRO A 31 9.63 -17.40 -11.82
C PRO A 31 8.29 -16.79 -11.36
N PRO A 32 7.27 -16.68 -12.22
CA PRO A 32 6.02 -16.05 -11.87
C PRO A 32 5.52 -16.66 -10.56
N VAL A 33 5.60 -15.90 -9.47
CA VAL A 33 4.98 -16.32 -8.21
C VAL A 33 3.50 -16.36 -8.55
N ALA A 34 2.92 -17.56 -8.55
CA ALA A 34 1.51 -17.72 -8.85
C ALA A 34 0.71 -16.80 -7.92
N THR A 35 0.17 -15.71 -8.46
CA THR A 35 -0.63 -14.77 -7.69
C THR A 35 -1.94 -15.46 -7.38
N MET A 36 -2.11 -15.91 -6.13
CA MET A 36 -3.39 -16.45 -5.67
C MET A 36 -4.47 -15.36 -5.76
N ALA A 37 -5.67 -15.74 -6.17
CA ALA A 37 -6.81 -14.81 -6.27
C ALA A 37 -7.32 -14.39 -4.88
N GLY A 38 -7.91 -13.19 -4.79
CA GLY A 38 -8.47 -12.63 -3.55
C GLY A 38 -9.36 -13.57 -2.70
N PRO A 39 -10.33 -14.31 -3.29
CA PRO A 39 -11.13 -15.27 -2.54
C PRO A 39 -10.32 -16.41 -1.93
N GLN A 40 -9.31 -16.92 -2.65
CA GLN A 40 -8.43 -17.98 -2.19
C GLN A 40 -7.55 -17.47 -1.04
N LEU A 41 -6.93 -16.30 -1.22
CA LEU A 41 -6.13 -15.63 -0.19
C LEU A 41 -6.94 -15.40 1.10
N TRP A 42 -8.19 -14.98 0.97
CA TRP A 42 -9.09 -14.78 2.11
C TRP A 42 -9.40 -16.09 2.83
N ALA A 43 -9.76 -17.15 2.10
CA ALA A 43 -10.04 -18.47 2.66
C ALA A 43 -8.82 -19.06 3.40
N ASP A 44 -7.62 -18.92 2.83
CA ASP A 44 -6.39 -19.51 3.39
C ASP A 44 -5.89 -18.75 4.63
N ASN A 45 -6.16 -17.45 4.73
CA ASN A 45 -5.56 -16.61 5.77
C ASN A 45 -6.51 -16.17 6.87
N CYS A 46 -7.77 -15.87 6.57
CA CYS A 46 -8.61 -15.11 7.49
C CYS A 46 -9.37 -15.94 8.53
N MET A 47 -9.40 -17.28 8.41
CA MET A 47 -9.97 -18.17 9.43
C MET A 47 -8.94 -18.78 10.39
N ARG A 48 -7.66 -18.39 10.29
CA ARG A 48 -6.57 -18.97 11.08
C ARG A 48 -6.61 -18.61 12.56
N CYS A 49 -7.24 -17.48 12.92
CA CYS A 49 -7.21 -16.94 14.28
C CYS A 49 -8.60 -16.67 14.88
N HIS A 50 -9.62 -16.48 14.04
CA HIS A 50 -11.01 -16.28 14.46
C HIS A 50 -11.94 -16.73 13.33
N ASN A 51 -13.23 -16.83 13.61
CA ASN A 51 -14.20 -17.10 12.56
C ASN A 51 -14.16 -16.01 11.50
N ILE A 52 -14.20 -16.42 10.24
CA ILE A 52 -14.23 -15.50 9.13
C ILE A 52 -15.49 -14.64 9.23
N ARG A 53 -15.33 -13.34 9.01
CA ARG A 53 -16.43 -12.38 9.00
C ARG A 53 -17.13 -12.43 7.64
N ASP A 54 -18.46 -12.38 7.62
CA ASP A 54 -19.24 -12.27 6.37
C ASP A 54 -18.82 -11.00 5.60
N PRO A 55 -18.44 -11.10 4.31
CA PRO A 55 -18.13 -9.96 3.45
C PRO A 55 -19.17 -8.84 3.48
N LYS A 56 -20.46 -9.17 3.62
CA LYS A 56 -21.59 -8.22 3.66
C LYS A 56 -21.74 -7.45 4.97
N SER A 57 -20.91 -7.74 5.97
CA SER A 57 -21.06 -7.16 7.31
C SER A 57 -20.40 -5.79 7.49
N LEU A 58 -19.63 -5.32 6.50
CA LEU A 58 -18.88 -4.06 6.55
C LEU A 58 -18.91 -3.33 5.21
N SER A 59 -18.89 -1.99 5.26
CA SER A 59 -18.75 -1.15 4.08
C SER A 59 -17.32 -1.18 3.50
N ASP A 60 -17.14 -0.64 2.31
CA ASP A 60 -15.84 -0.59 1.64
C ASP A 60 -14.74 0.06 2.49
N ALA A 61 -15.04 1.23 3.05
CA ALA A 61 -14.10 1.96 3.91
C ALA A 61 -13.74 1.18 5.18
N GLN A 62 -14.70 0.41 5.72
CA GLN A 62 -14.45 -0.45 6.88
C GLN A 62 -13.57 -1.64 6.50
N TRP A 63 -13.76 -2.23 5.31
CA TRP A 63 -12.89 -3.30 4.82
C TRP A 63 -11.46 -2.83 4.58
N ASP A 64 -11.26 -1.62 4.05
CA ASP A 64 -9.91 -1.06 3.89
C ASP A 64 -9.17 -0.97 5.23
N VAL A 65 -9.86 -0.51 6.29
CA VAL A 65 -9.29 -0.44 7.65
C VAL A 65 -9.03 -1.83 8.23
N VAL A 66 -9.99 -2.75 8.14
CA VAL A 66 -9.87 -4.10 8.70
C VAL A 66 -8.76 -4.87 8.01
N VAL A 67 -8.68 -4.85 6.68
CA VAL A 67 -7.67 -5.59 5.93
C VAL A 67 -6.29 -4.95 6.12
N HIS A 68 -6.20 -3.63 6.29
CA HIS A 68 -4.95 -2.97 6.71
C HIS A 68 -4.48 -3.45 8.08
N HIS A 69 -5.38 -3.52 9.07
CA HIS A 69 -5.05 -4.09 10.38
C HIS A 69 -4.63 -5.57 10.26
N MET A 70 -5.36 -6.36 9.47
CA MET A 70 -5.10 -7.78 9.28
C MET A 70 -3.82 -8.07 8.51
N ARG A 71 -3.30 -7.16 7.70
CA ARG A 71 -1.98 -7.33 7.08
C ARG A 71 -0.90 -7.63 8.12
N LEU A 72 -0.90 -6.89 9.22
CA LEU A 72 0.06 -7.08 10.29
C LEU A 72 -0.27 -8.33 11.13
N ARG A 73 -1.55 -8.61 11.35
CA ARG A 73 -1.99 -9.73 12.21
C ARG A 73 -1.86 -11.10 11.55
N ALA A 74 -2.13 -11.19 10.26
CA ALA A 74 -2.07 -12.41 9.46
C ALA A 74 -0.77 -12.53 8.64
N ASN A 75 0.17 -11.58 8.81
CA ASN A 75 1.44 -11.54 8.09
C ASN A 75 1.27 -11.60 6.56
N LEU A 76 0.38 -10.76 6.04
CA LEU A 76 0.09 -10.67 4.61
C LEU A 76 1.12 -9.80 3.90
N THR A 77 1.43 -10.12 2.64
CA THR A 77 2.15 -9.17 1.80
C THR A 77 1.24 -7.97 1.46
N GLY A 78 1.83 -6.89 0.95
CA GLY A 78 1.03 -5.77 0.46
C GLY A 78 0.16 -6.13 -0.76
N ALA A 79 0.58 -7.10 -1.56
CA ALA A 79 -0.21 -7.59 -2.69
C ALA A 79 -1.42 -8.39 -2.20
N ASP A 80 -1.22 -9.33 -1.27
CA ASP A 80 -2.31 -10.14 -0.71
C ASP A 80 -3.35 -9.27 -0.02
N GLN A 81 -2.90 -8.28 0.75
CA GLN A 81 -3.77 -7.29 1.39
C GLN A 81 -4.72 -6.64 0.37
N ARG A 82 -4.19 -6.16 -0.77
CA ARG A 82 -5.00 -5.48 -1.79
C ARG A 82 -5.99 -6.44 -2.45
N GLN A 83 -5.54 -7.64 -2.83
CA GLN A 83 -6.42 -8.64 -3.45
C GLN A 83 -7.56 -9.08 -2.53
N ILE A 84 -7.28 -9.26 -1.23
CA ILE A 84 -8.31 -9.58 -0.24
C ILE A 84 -9.27 -8.40 -0.07
N ALA A 85 -8.76 -7.17 0.02
CA ALA A 85 -9.60 -5.98 0.15
C ALA A 85 -10.51 -5.79 -1.07
N GLU A 86 -9.99 -5.95 -2.29
CA GLU A 86 -10.78 -5.87 -3.53
C GLU A 86 -11.88 -6.93 -3.56
N PHE A 87 -11.56 -8.17 -3.20
CA PHE A 87 -12.55 -9.24 -3.11
C PHE A 87 -13.67 -8.92 -2.11
N LEU A 88 -13.31 -8.48 -0.89
CA LEU A 88 -14.29 -8.21 0.16
C LEU A 88 -15.21 -7.03 -0.19
N LYS A 89 -14.68 -5.99 -0.84
CA LYS A 89 -15.47 -4.85 -1.33
C LYS A 89 -16.39 -5.22 -2.50
N ALA A 90 -15.93 -6.08 -3.40
CA ALA A 90 -16.76 -6.59 -4.48
C ALA A 90 -17.89 -7.52 -4.01
N SER A 91 -17.82 -8.01 -2.77
CA SER A 91 -18.70 -9.03 -2.22
C SER A 91 -19.63 -8.53 -1.10
N ASN A 92 -19.62 -7.23 -0.77
CA ASN A 92 -20.37 -6.67 0.34
C ASN A 92 -21.77 -6.13 -0.01
#